data_AF-A0A803T0Y8-F1
#
_entry.id   AF-A0A803T0Y8-F1
#
_cell.length_a   1.000
_cell.length_b   1.000
_cell.length_c   1.000
_cell.angle_alpha   90.00
_cell.angle_beta   90.00
_cell.angle_gamma   90.00
#
_symmetry.space_group_name_H-M   'P 1'
#
loop_
_entity.id
_entity.type
_entity.pdbx_description
1 polymer ?
#
loop_
_entity_poly.entity_id
_entity_poly.type
_entity_poly.pdbx_seq_one_letter_code
_entity_poly.pdbx_strand_id
1 'polypeptide(L)'
;MTLLCVFLCSFNLFLFRIQEAAKLGKKVMVLDFVVPTPMGTTWGLGGTCVNVGCIPKKLMHQTALLGQALRDAPKFGWKLDDKAVKHSWDTMTEAIQNYIGSLNWGYRVSLREKSITYENAYGEFAGPHKIKATNNKGIEAFYTAEKFLIATGERPRYLDIPGDKEYCITR
;
A
#
# COMPACT_ATOMS: atom_id res chain seq x y z
N MET A 1 -28.72 9.08 2.75
CA MET A 1 -27.77 10.11 2.31
C MET A 1 -26.64 10.14 3.33
N THR A 2 -25.42 9.83 2.92
CA THR A 2 -24.07 10.18 3.44
C THR A 2 -23.16 9.19 2.71
N LEU A 3 -22.51 9.61 1.62
CA LEU A 3 -21.39 8.89 1.00
C LEU A 3 -20.14 9.55 1.61
N LEU A 4 -19.38 8.84 2.44
CA LEU A 4 -18.04 9.31 2.84
C LEU A 4 -17.07 8.83 1.77
N CYS A 5 -16.57 9.74 0.93
CA CYS A 5 -15.57 9.39 -0.07
C CYS A 5 -14.17 9.59 0.53
N VAL A 6 -13.39 8.50 0.60
CA VAL A 6 -12.05 8.52 1.18
C VAL A 6 -10.99 8.22 0.13
N PHE A 7 -10.02 9.11 0.03
CA PHE A 7 -8.80 8.91 -0.73
C PHE A 7 -7.77 8.22 0.12
N LEU A 8 -7.16 7.13 -0.34
CA LEU A 8 -6.15 6.43 0.45
C LEU A 8 -4.78 6.39 -0.23
N CYS A 9 -3.74 6.73 0.54
CA CYS A 9 -2.38 6.19 0.39
C CYS A 9 -1.75 5.84 1.75
N SER A 10 -2.36 6.24 2.89
CA SER A 10 -1.93 5.83 4.24
C SER A 10 -3.02 5.04 4.96
N PHE A 11 -2.77 3.74 5.19
CA PHE A 11 -3.86 2.76 5.22
C PHE A 11 -4.44 2.41 6.59
N ASN A 12 -3.62 2.17 7.62
CA ASN A 12 -4.12 1.44 8.79
C ASN A 12 -5.12 2.23 9.66
N LEU A 13 -4.88 3.51 9.93
CA LEU A 13 -5.77 4.29 10.80
C LEU A 13 -7.07 4.70 10.12
N PHE A 14 -7.00 4.98 8.81
CA PHE A 14 -8.12 5.50 8.04
C PHE A 14 -9.07 4.40 7.56
N LEU A 15 -8.54 3.24 7.17
CA LEU A 15 -9.37 2.07 6.86
C LEU A 15 -10.21 1.66 8.07
N PHE A 16 -9.66 1.74 9.29
CA PHE A 16 -10.43 1.48 10.50
C PHE A 16 -11.63 2.45 10.61
N ARG A 17 -11.42 3.75 10.43
CA ARG A 17 -12.53 4.73 10.50
C ARG A 17 -13.60 4.51 9.44
N ILE A 18 -13.21 4.10 8.23
CA ILE A 18 -14.14 3.73 7.15
C ILE A 18 -14.99 2.52 7.56
N GLN A 19 -14.34 1.49 8.11
CA GLN A 19 -15.01 0.29 8.57
C GLN A 19 -15.95 0.57 9.74
N GLU A 20 -15.57 1.46 10.66
CA GLU A 20 -16.45 1.91 11.74
C GLU A 20 -17.63 2.73 11.20
N ALA A 21 -17.42 3.62 10.23
CA ALA A 21 -18.52 4.35 9.58
C ALA A 21 -19.53 3.40 8.90
N ALA A 22 -19.03 2.34 8.25
CA ALA A 22 -19.88 1.30 7.67
C ALA A 22 -20.65 0.52 8.75
N LYS A 23 -20.02 0.17 9.88
CA LYS A 23 -20.70 -0.47 11.03
C LYS A 23 -21.82 0.41 11.61
N LEU A 24 -21.66 1.73 11.57
CA LEU A 24 -22.69 2.69 11.96
C LEU A 24 -23.79 2.89 10.90
N GLY A 25 -23.83 2.06 9.85
CA GLY A 25 -24.86 2.08 8.82
C GLY A 25 -24.71 3.21 7.78
N LYS A 26 -23.55 3.87 7.71
CA LYS A 26 -23.28 4.89 6.69
C LYS A 26 -22.87 4.24 5.38
N LYS A 27 -23.27 4.84 4.25
CA LYS A 27 -22.76 4.44 2.93
C LYS A 27 -21.36 5.01 2.77
N VAL A 28 -20.40 4.18 2.43
CA VAL A 28 -19.00 4.59 2.35
C VAL A 28 -18.43 4.15 1.01
N MET A 29 -17.66 5.03 0.39
CA MET A 29 -16.92 4.76 -0.83
C MET A 29 -15.45 5.08 -0.62
N VAL A 30 -14.59 4.21 -1.12
CA VAL A 30 -13.15 4.37 -1.08
C VAL A 30 -12.63 4.47 -2.51
N LEU A 31 -11.95 5.58 -2.78
CA LEU A 31 -11.15 5.78 -3.98
C LEU A 31 -9.68 5.57 -3.60
N ASP A 32 -9.04 4.60 -4.24
CA ASP A 32 -7.60 4.34 -4.08
C ASP A 32 -7.00 4.29 -5.47
N PHE A 33 -5.88 4.99 -5.66
CA PHE A 33 -5.16 4.96 -6.92
C PHE A 33 -3.67 5.18 -6.68
N VAL A 34 -2.87 4.30 -7.25
CA VAL A 34 -1.42 4.38 -7.17
C VAL A 34 -0.89 4.98 -8.46
N VAL A 35 -0.57 6.28 -8.42
CA VAL A 35 0.19 6.93 -9.49
C VAL A 35 1.55 6.21 -9.62
N PRO A 36 1.92 5.69 -10.81
CA PRO A 36 3.19 4.99 -10.98
C PRO A 36 4.40 5.83 -10.60
N THR A 37 5.49 5.19 -10.18
CA THR A 37 6.79 5.85 -10.04
C THR A 37 7.33 6.28 -11.42
N PRO A 38 8.39 7.12 -11.50
CA PRO A 38 9.04 7.42 -12.79
C PRO A 38 9.46 6.16 -13.57
N MET A 39 9.84 5.10 -12.86
CA MET A 39 10.18 3.78 -13.42
C MET A 39 8.96 2.88 -13.68
N GLY A 40 7.74 3.39 -13.53
CA GLY A 40 6.50 2.67 -13.82
C GLY A 40 6.04 1.69 -12.74
N THR A 41 6.64 1.68 -11.56
CA THR A 41 6.24 0.76 -10.48
C THR A 41 4.89 1.16 -9.89
N THR A 42 4.01 0.19 -9.69
CA THR A 42 2.68 0.34 -9.07
C THR A 42 2.41 -0.83 -8.12
N TRP A 43 1.36 -0.73 -7.30
CA TRP A 43 0.98 -1.75 -6.32
C TRP A 43 -0.53 -1.75 -6.05
N GLY A 44 -0.97 -2.67 -5.20
CA GLY A 44 -2.38 -2.91 -4.90
C GLY A 44 -2.93 -2.09 -3.72
N LEU A 45 -4.19 -2.37 -3.41
CA LEU A 45 -4.90 -1.76 -2.29
C LEU A 45 -4.19 -2.05 -0.97
N GLY A 46 -3.91 -1.04 -0.15
CA GLY A 46 -3.14 -1.23 1.09
C GLY A 46 -2.27 -0.04 1.45
N GLY A 47 -2.15 0.93 0.54
CA GLY A 47 -1.36 2.15 0.75
C GLY A 47 0.13 1.86 0.97
N THR A 48 0.83 2.89 1.44
CA THR A 48 2.29 2.92 1.57
C THR A 48 2.78 1.84 2.54
N CYS A 49 2.28 1.82 3.78
CA CYS A 49 2.81 0.94 4.83
C CYS A 49 2.74 -0.56 4.46
N VAL A 50 1.71 -0.99 3.74
CA VAL A 50 1.53 -2.38 3.29
C VAL A 50 2.45 -2.71 2.12
N ASN A 51 2.49 -1.84 1.10
CA ASN A 51 3.13 -2.20 -0.17
C ASN A 51 4.60 -1.81 -0.27
N VAL A 52 5.00 -0.66 0.29
CA VAL A 52 6.33 -0.06 0.09
C VAL A 52 6.94 0.55 1.36
N GLY A 53 6.25 0.44 2.50
CA GLY A 53 6.65 1.02 3.77
C GLY A 53 6.93 -0.04 4.82
N CYS A 54 6.22 0.04 5.94
CA CYS A 54 6.53 -0.71 7.16
C CYS A 54 6.62 -2.23 6.98
N ILE A 55 5.70 -2.83 6.23
CA ILE A 55 5.61 -4.29 6.07
C ILE A 55 6.84 -4.83 5.32
N PRO A 56 7.11 -4.45 4.05
CA PRO A 56 8.31 -4.93 3.36
C PRO A 56 9.59 -4.51 4.09
N LYS A 57 9.65 -3.29 4.64
CA LYS A 57 10.82 -2.82 5.41
C LYS A 57 11.12 -3.74 6.60
N LYS A 58 10.10 -4.13 7.37
CA LYS A 58 10.30 -4.99 8.55
C LYS A 58 10.62 -6.43 8.16
N LEU A 59 10.03 -6.95 7.09
CA LEU A 59 10.35 -8.28 6.58
C LEU A 59 11.79 -8.36 6.06
N MET A 60 12.24 -7.38 5.28
CA MET A 60 13.65 -7.30 4.85
C MET A 60 14.60 -7.14 6.03
N HIS A 61 14.23 -6.31 7.01
CA HIS A 61 15.01 -6.18 8.23
C HIS A 61 15.10 -7.50 9.01
N GLN A 62 14.01 -8.26 9.09
CA GLN A 62 14.00 -9.57 9.74
C GLN A 62 14.92 -10.56 9.00
N THR A 63 14.96 -10.55 7.68
CA THR A 63 15.90 -11.37 6.91
C THR A 63 17.36 -11.05 7.27
N ALA A 64 17.70 -9.78 7.48
CA ALA A 64 19.03 -9.39 7.95
C ALA A 64 19.32 -9.90 9.37
N LEU A 65 18.34 -9.83 10.29
CA LEU A 65 18.46 -10.38 11.64
C LEU A 65 18.65 -11.90 11.63
N LEU A 66 17.98 -12.62 10.73
CA LEU A 66 18.19 -14.06 10.54
C LEU A 66 19.62 -14.36 10.08
N GLY A 67 20.18 -13.54 9.19
CA GLY A 67 21.58 -13.65 8.81
C GLY A 67 22.56 -13.51 9.99
N GLN A 68 22.26 -12.64 10.95
CA GLN A 68 23.04 -12.52 12.19
C GLN A 68 22.80 -13.72 13.12
N ALA A 69 21.55 -14.16 13.28
CA ALA A 69 21.21 -15.31 14.11
C ALA A 69 21.92 -16.59 13.64
N LEU A 70 22.05 -16.79 12.32
CA LEU A 70 22.81 -17.91 11.76
C LEU A 70 24.30 -17.86 12.15
N ARG A 71 24.92 -16.68 12.21
CA ARG A 71 26.32 -16.51 12.68
C ARG A 71 26.48 -16.74 14.17
N ASP A 72 25.47 -16.42 14.97
CA ASP A 72 25.52 -16.61 16.42
C ASP A 72 25.15 -18.03 16.85
N ALA A 73 24.38 -18.75 16.03
CA ALA A 73 23.91 -20.10 16.32
C ALA A 73 25.03 -21.09 16.72
N PRO A 74 26.24 -21.10 16.13
CA PRO A 74 27.33 -21.95 16.58
C PRO A 74 27.74 -21.77 18.04
N LYS A 75 27.62 -20.55 18.60
CA LYS A 75 27.90 -20.28 20.02
C LYS A 75 26.90 -20.96 20.95
N PHE A 76 25.73 -21.30 20.45
CA PHE A 76 24.66 -22.00 21.16
C PHE A 76 24.57 -23.48 20.78
N GLY A 77 25.62 -24.04 20.17
CA GLY A 77 25.73 -25.48 19.88
C GLY A 77 25.18 -25.92 18.52
N TRP A 78 24.73 -25.01 17.67
CA TRP A 78 24.29 -25.35 16.31
C TRP A 78 25.49 -25.62 15.41
N LYS A 79 25.50 -26.76 14.72
CA LYS A 79 26.54 -27.08 13.73
C LYS A 79 26.09 -26.59 12.36
N LEU A 80 26.61 -25.45 11.93
CA LEU A 80 26.34 -24.87 10.61
C LEU A 80 27.64 -24.77 9.82
N ASP A 81 27.56 -25.00 8.51
CA ASP A 81 28.65 -24.66 7.59
C ASP A 81 28.43 -23.22 7.10
N ASP A 82 29.11 -22.27 7.75
CA ASP A 82 29.01 -20.84 7.43
C ASP A 82 29.36 -20.53 5.96
N LYS A 83 30.18 -21.37 5.30
CA LYS A 83 30.55 -21.16 3.89
C LYS A 83 29.44 -21.58 2.91
N ALA A 84 28.45 -22.33 3.37
CA ALA A 84 27.35 -22.81 2.55
C ALA A 84 26.14 -21.85 2.54
N VAL A 85 26.04 -20.93 3.49
CA VAL A 85 24.88 -20.04 3.62
C VAL A 85 24.97 -18.88 2.64
N LYS A 86 24.12 -18.89 1.61
CA LYS A 86 23.96 -17.79 0.65
C LYS A 86 22.56 -17.21 0.74
N HIS A 87 22.45 -15.89 0.64
CA HIS A 87 21.18 -15.19 0.61
C HIS A 87 20.76 -14.92 -0.85
N SER A 88 19.54 -15.31 -1.21
CA SER A 88 18.93 -15.00 -2.51
C SER A 88 18.00 -13.79 -2.37
N TRP A 89 18.36 -12.70 -3.05
CA TRP A 89 17.51 -11.50 -3.11
C TRP A 89 16.15 -11.81 -3.74
N ASP A 90 16.14 -12.55 -4.86
CA ASP A 90 14.92 -12.85 -5.61
C ASP A 90 13.95 -13.67 -4.76
N THR A 91 14.43 -14.72 -4.10
CA THR A 91 13.61 -15.55 -3.20
C THR A 91 13.01 -14.74 -2.05
N MET A 92 13.80 -13.85 -1.43
CA MET A 92 13.29 -12.98 -0.37
C MET A 92 12.22 -12.03 -0.92
N THR A 93 12.49 -11.35 -2.03
CA THR A 93 11.55 -10.38 -2.58
C THR A 93 10.26 -11.03 -3.08
N GLU A 94 10.34 -12.20 -3.70
CA GLU A 94 9.17 -13.00 -4.10
C GLU A 94 8.30 -13.36 -2.90
N ALA A 95 8.89 -13.89 -1.83
CA ALA A 95 8.16 -14.23 -0.60
C ALA A 95 7.48 -12.99 0.02
N ILE A 96 8.17 -11.85 0.04
CA ILE A 96 7.62 -10.58 0.56
C ILE A 96 6.46 -10.10 -0.34
N GLN A 97 6.62 -10.12 -1.66
CA GLN A 97 5.57 -9.69 -2.59
C GLN A 97 4.35 -10.61 -2.53
N ASN A 98 4.54 -11.92 -2.38
CA ASN A 98 3.44 -12.88 -2.17
C ASN A 98 2.66 -12.56 -0.88
N TYR A 99 3.36 -12.24 0.20
CA TYR A 99 2.71 -11.83 1.45
C TYR A 99 1.94 -10.51 1.28
N ILE A 100 2.53 -9.51 0.62
CA ILE A 100 1.84 -8.24 0.31
C ILE A 100 0.60 -8.49 -0.56
N GLY A 101 0.69 -9.38 -1.56
CA GLY A 101 -0.45 -9.79 -2.39
C GLY A 101 -1.60 -10.36 -1.56
N SER A 102 -1.29 -11.17 -0.55
CA SER A 102 -2.31 -11.71 0.37
C SER A 102 -2.99 -10.62 1.21
N LEU A 103 -2.25 -9.61 1.65
CA LEU A 103 -2.79 -8.45 2.39
C LEU A 103 -3.69 -7.61 1.49
N ASN A 104 -3.25 -7.32 0.26
CA ASN A 104 -4.01 -6.56 -0.72
C ASN A 104 -5.36 -7.23 -1.01
N TRP A 105 -5.36 -8.56 -1.16
CA TRP A 105 -6.58 -9.33 -1.32
C TRP A 105 -7.46 -9.27 -0.07
N GLY A 106 -6.89 -9.47 1.12
CA GLY A 106 -7.61 -9.42 2.40
C GLY A 106 -8.33 -8.09 2.63
N TYR A 107 -7.69 -6.96 2.27
CA TYR A 107 -8.34 -5.64 2.36
C TYR A 107 -9.53 -5.51 1.41
N ARG A 108 -9.42 -5.98 0.17
CA ARG A 108 -10.54 -5.97 -0.79
C ARG A 108 -11.71 -6.81 -0.29
N VAL A 109 -11.43 -7.98 0.28
CA VAL A 109 -12.45 -8.85 0.87
C VAL A 109 -13.13 -8.14 2.05
N SER A 110 -12.36 -7.58 2.98
CA SER A 110 -12.91 -6.91 4.17
C SER A 110 -13.78 -5.69 3.84
N LEU A 111 -13.41 -4.93 2.81
CA LEU A 111 -14.25 -3.82 2.32
C LEU A 111 -15.59 -4.33 1.77
N ARG A 112 -15.55 -5.39 0.96
CA ARG A 112 -16.74 -6.00 0.36
C ARG A 112 -17.68 -6.58 1.43
N GLU A 113 -17.15 -7.29 2.41
CA GLU A 113 -17.93 -7.86 3.52
C GLU A 113 -18.67 -6.79 4.33
N LYS A 114 -18.09 -5.60 4.43
CA LYS A 114 -18.69 -4.44 5.13
C LYS A 114 -19.55 -3.57 4.21
N SER A 115 -19.85 -4.04 2.99
CA SER A 115 -20.62 -3.30 1.98
C SER A 115 -20.05 -1.90 1.67
N ILE A 116 -18.73 -1.74 1.76
CA ILE A 116 -18.03 -0.51 1.39
C ILE A 116 -17.73 -0.57 -0.10
N THR A 117 -18.16 0.45 -0.85
CA THR A 117 -17.85 0.54 -2.27
C THR A 117 -16.37 0.86 -2.44
N TYR A 118 -15.65 0.03 -3.19
CA TYR A 118 -14.25 0.25 -3.51
C TYR A 118 -14.09 0.48 -5.00
N GLU A 119 -13.42 1.56 -5.37
CA GLU A 119 -13.12 1.89 -6.76
C GLU A 119 -11.64 2.25 -6.90
N ASN A 120 -10.98 1.59 -7.86
CA ASN A 120 -9.59 1.85 -8.19
C ASN A 120 -9.49 3.02 -9.18
N ALA A 121 -9.66 4.23 -8.66
CA ALA A 121 -9.73 5.45 -9.46
C ALA A 121 -9.11 6.64 -8.72
N TYR A 122 -8.47 7.51 -9.48
CA TYR A 122 -7.90 8.75 -9.00
C TYR A 122 -9.02 9.78 -8.83
N GLY A 123 -9.26 10.22 -7.60
CA GLY A 123 -10.27 11.24 -7.34
C GLY A 123 -9.73 12.67 -7.47
N GLU A 124 -10.59 13.59 -7.89
CA GLU A 124 -10.32 15.02 -7.97
C GLU A 124 -11.60 15.77 -7.62
N PHE A 125 -11.52 16.77 -6.75
CA PHE A 125 -12.70 17.58 -6.42
C PHE A 125 -13.17 18.38 -7.64
N ALA A 126 -14.41 18.17 -8.05
CA ALA A 126 -15.01 18.84 -9.20
C ALA A 126 -15.95 19.99 -8.79
N GLY A 127 -16.02 20.30 -7.49
CA GLY A 127 -16.85 21.35 -6.91
C GLY A 127 -17.36 20.99 -5.52
N PRO A 128 -18.23 21.82 -4.92
CA PRO A 128 -18.84 21.54 -3.63
C PRO A 128 -19.58 20.20 -3.65
N HIS A 129 -19.27 19.34 -2.69
CA HIS A 129 -19.88 18.02 -2.54
C HIS A 129 -19.77 17.07 -3.74
N LYS A 130 -18.87 17.34 -4.70
CA LYS A 130 -18.74 16.57 -5.94
C LYS A 130 -17.28 16.17 -6.19
N ILE A 131 -17.08 14.93 -6.57
CA ILE A 131 -15.78 14.35 -6.89
C ILE A 131 -15.84 13.67 -8.25
N LYS A 132 -14.80 13.87 -9.05
CA LYS A 132 -14.51 13.15 -10.29
C LYS A 132 -13.57 12.00 -9.94
N ALA A 133 -13.85 10.80 -10.40
CA ALA A 133 -13.00 9.63 -10.24
C ALA A 133 -12.57 9.15 -11.63
N THR A 134 -11.27 9.12 -11.88
CA THR A 134 -10.69 8.70 -13.16
C THR A 134 -9.97 7.37 -12.97
N ASN A 135 -10.44 6.31 -13.63
CA ASN A 135 -9.82 4.99 -13.52
C ASN A 135 -8.52 4.88 -14.34
N ASN A 136 -7.84 3.74 -14.24
CA ASN A 136 -6.59 3.48 -14.98
C ASN A 136 -6.72 3.48 -16.51
N LYS A 137 -7.94 3.45 -17.06
CA LYS A 137 -8.23 3.56 -18.50
C LYS A 137 -8.58 4.99 -18.92
N GLY A 138 -8.55 5.96 -18.00
CA GLY A 138 -8.95 7.34 -18.25
C GLY A 138 -10.48 7.54 -18.29
N ILE A 139 -11.27 6.54 -17.89
CA ILE A 139 -12.73 6.69 -17.84
C ILE A 139 -13.08 7.47 -16.57
N GLU A 140 -13.87 8.53 -16.74
CA GLU A 140 -14.29 9.41 -15.66
C GLU A 140 -15.70 9.05 -15.17
N ALA A 141 -15.87 9.08 -13.85
CA ALA A 141 -17.16 8.99 -13.18
C ALA A 141 -17.30 10.14 -12.18
N PHE A 142 -18.54 10.57 -11.91
CA PHE A 142 -18.80 11.64 -10.95
C PHE A 142 -19.64 11.13 -9.79
N TYR A 143 -19.22 11.45 -8.58
CA TYR A 143 -19.91 11.09 -7.35
C TYR A 143 -20.20 12.32 -6.49
N THR A 144 -21.24 12.20 -5.66
CA THR A 144 -21.60 13.21 -4.67
C THR A 144 -21.57 12.63 -3.28
N ALA A 145 -21.14 13.45 -2.32
CA ALA A 145 -20.91 13.03 -0.95
C ALA A 145 -21.19 14.16 0.02
N GLU A 146 -21.85 13.85 1.13
CA GLU A 146 -22.12 14.82 2.20
C GLU A 146 -20.83 15.21 2.92
N LYS A 147 -19.92 14.24 3.10
CA LYS A 147 -18.65 14.43 3.80
C LYS A 147 -17.53 13.76 3.01
N PHE A 148 -16.35 14.35 3.08
CA PHE A 148 -15.14 13.80 2.49
C PHE A 148 -14.09 13.60 3.58
N LEU A 149 -13.31 12.54 3.45
CA LEU A 149 -12.13 12.30 4.27
C LEU A 149 -10.93 12.20 3.34
N ILE A 150 -9.99 13.11 3.46
CA ILE A 150 -8.80 13.13 2.62
C ILE A 150 -7.70 12.35 3.36
N ALA A 151 -7.25 11.23 2.78
CA ALA A 151 -6.18 10.39 3.34
C ALA A 151 -5.20 9.92 2.25
N THR A 152 -4.90 10.79 1.29
CA THR A 152 -4.06 10.57 0.09
C THR A 152 -2.59 10.25 0.40
N GLY A 153 -2.16 10.31 1.66
CA GLY A 153 -0.77 10.10 2.07
C GLY A 153 0.23 11.01 1.35
N GLU A 154 1.48 10.56 1.31
CA GLU A 154 2.61 11.28 0.70
C GLU A 154 3.39 10.36 -0.24
N ARG A 155 4.31 10.93 -1.02
CA ARG A 155 5.17 10.20 -1.96
C ARG A 155 6.63 10.62 -1.79
N PRO A 156 7.58 9.74 -2.17
CA PRO A 156 9.00 10.09 -2.15
C PRO A 156 9.30 11.37 -2.95
N ARG A 157 10.15 12.22 -2.39
CA ARG A 157 10.62 13.46 -3.02
C ARG A 157 11.94 13.21 -3.75
N TYR A 158 12.02 13.71 -4.98
CA TYR A 158 13.24 13.73 -5.79
C TYR A 158 14.05 15.02 -5.51
N LEU A 159 15.31 15.04 -5.90
CA LEU A 159 16.26 16.10 -5.57
C LEU A 159 16.29 17.25 -6.58
N ASP A 160 15.59 17.10 -7.71
CA ASP A 160 15.53 18.06 -8.81
C ASP A 160 16.91 18.30 -9.43
N ILE A 161 17.68 17.23 -9.58
CA ILE A 161 18.98 17.22 -10.24
C ILE A 161 18.93 16.34 -11.50
N PRO A 162 19.73 16.64 -12.54
CA PRO A 162 19.74 15.84 -13.76
C PRO A 162 20.00 14.36 -13.47
N GLY A 163 19.12 13.48 -13.94
CA GLY A 163 19.27 12.03 -13.82
C GLY A 163 18.63 11.42 -12.56
N ASP A 164 18.07 12.20 -11.64
CA ASP A 164 17.51 11.64 -10.41
C ASP A 164 16.27 10.77 -10.66
N LYS A 165 15.35 11.17 -11.54
CA LYS A 165 14.17 10.38 -11.90
C LYS A 165 14.47 9.26 -12.88
N GLU A 166 15.52 9.42 -13.69
CA GLU A 166 15.90 8.49 -14.75
C GLU A 166 16.73 7.31 -14.22
N TYR A 167 17.59 7.54 -13.22
CA TYR A 167 18.56 6.54 -12.78
C TYR A 167 18.41 6.14 -11.30
N CYS A 168 17.75 6.94 -10.47
CA CYS A 168 17.54 6.60 -9.07
C CYS A 168 16.20 5.90 -8.86
N ILE A 169 16.13 5.14 -7.77
CA ILE A 169 14.93 4.42 -7.36
C ILE A 169 14.40 4.99 -6.06
N THR A 170 13.07 5.02 -5.97
CA THR A 170 12.34 5.18 -4.71
C THR A 170 11.35 4.04 -4.61
N ARG A 171 10.94 3.68 -3.40
CA ARG A 171 9.82 2.77 -3.19
C ARG A 171 8.72 3.49 -2.44
#